data_AF-R9IKU1-F1
#
_entry.id   AF-R9IKU1-F1
#
_cell.length_a   1.000
_cell.length_b   1.000
_cell.length_c   1.000
_cell.angle_alpha   90.00
_cell.angle_beta   90.00
_cell.angle_gamma   90.00
#
_symmetry.space_group_name_H-M   'P 1'
#
loop_
_entity.id
_entity.type
_entity.pdbx_description
1 polymer ?
#
loop_
_entity_poly.entity_id
_entity_poly.type
_entity_poly.pdbx_seq_one_letter_code
_entity_poly.pdbx_strand_id
1 'polypeptide(L)'
;MIADLDVVEANQLYQMNQIHDTQNVIVCINSDDPAVFNTNVSNELAYIYYGMLEQNISREAALLWIDRIRKNGLDSSFIHHRESDELLVKRLEELIKSM
;
A
#
# COMPACT_ATOMS: atom_id res chain seq x y z
N MET A 1 -5.87 7.41 10.71
CA MET A 1 -5.13 7.53 9.44
C MET A 1 -3.64 7.46 9.76
N ILE A 2 -2.78 6.97 8.85
CA ILE A 2 -1.32 6.92 9.11
C ILE A 2 -0.76 8.34 9.33
N ALA A 3 -1.41 9.35 8.75
CA ALA A 3 -1.12 10.78 8.92
C ALA A 3 -1.28 11.33 10.35
N ASP A 4 -1.73 10.53 11.32
CA ASP A 4 -1.73 10.94 12.73
C ASP A 4 -0.29 10.95 13.25
N LEU A 5 0.38 12.11 13.08
CA LEU A 5 1.81 12.33 13.31
C LEU A 5 2.25 11.95 14.71
N ASP A 6 1.38 12.11 15.70
CA ASP A 6 1.67 11.82 17.12
C ASP A 6 1.84 10.30 17.39
N VAL A 7 1.40 9.45 16.45
CA VAL A 7 1.46 7.99 16.58
C VAL A 7 2.17 7.31 15.42
N VAL A 8 2.84 8.07 14.54
CA VAL A 8 3.55 7.50 13.39
C VAL A 8 4.53 6.44 13.87
N GLU A 9 5.38 6.72 14.85
CA GLU A 9 6.35 5.74 15.39
C GLU A 9 5.69 4.52 16.06
N ALA A 10 4.52 4.72 16.68
CA ALA A 10 3.77 3.68 17.38
C ALA A 10 2.74 2.97 16.49
N ASN A 11 2.77 3.22 15.17
CA ASN A 11 1.77 2.69 14.27
C ASN A 11 1.80 1.15 14.31
N GLN A 12 0.62 0.55 14.50
CA GLN A 12 0.46 -0.91 14.59
C GLN A 12 1.01 -1.64 13.36
N LEU A 13 1.12 -0.96 12.21
CA LEU A 13 1.77 -1.47 11.01
C LEU A 13 3.18 -2.00 11.29
N TYR A 14 3.97 -1.27 12.09
CA TYR A 14 5.34 -1.68 12.42
C TYR A 14 5.39 -2.93 13.29
N GLN A 15 4.31 -3.25 14.01
CA GLN A 15 4.19 -4.48 14.79
C GLN A 15 3.71 -5.65 13.92
N MET A 16 2.81 -5.38 12.97
CA MET A 16 2.24 -6.42 12.09
C MET A 16 3.15 -6.82 10.93
N ASN A 17 4.05 -5.93 10.49
CA ASN A 17 4.96 -6.19 9.38
C ASN A 17 6.34 -5.55 9.59
N GLN A 18 7.22 -6.28 10.27
CA GLN A 18 8.59 -5.87 10.57
C GLN A 18 9.54 -6.08 9.38
N ILE A 19 10.60 -5.30 9.26
CA ILE A 19 11.51 -5.39 8.10
C ILE A 19 12.21 -6.74 8.02
N HIS A 20 12.67 -7.25 9.16
CA HIS A 20 13.55 -8.42 9.27
C HIS A 20 12.86 -9.68 9.78
N ASP A 21 11.53 -9.67 9.88
CA ASP A 21 10.76 -10.84 10.31
C ASP A 21 10.25 -11.65 9.11
N THR A 22 10.32 -12.97 9.26
CA THR A 22 9.83 -13.94 8.27
C THR A 22 8.38 -14.37 8.54
N GLN A 23 7.84 -14.07 9.73
CA GLN A 23 6.46 -14.36 10.13
C GLN A 23 5.54 -13.12 10.05
N ASN A 24 5.78 -12.26 9.07
CA ASN A 24 4.98 -11.06 8.87
C ASN A 24 3.58 -11.38 8.37
N VAL A 25 2.59 -10.61 8.86
CA VAL A 25 1.27 -10.56 8.24
C VAL A 25 1.38 -9.83 6.91
N ILE A 26 0.71 -10.33 5.88
CA ILE A 26 0.61 -9.63 4.59
C ILE A 26 -0.21 -8.35 4.82
N VAL A 27 0.41 -7.20 4.60
CA VAL A 27 -0.24 -5.89 4.72
C VAL A 27 -0.17 -5.14 3.39
N CYS A 28 -1.17 -4.30 3.16
CA CYS A 28 -1.30 -3.38 2.03
C CYS A 28 -1.62 -1.99 2.58
N ILE A 29 -1.14 -0.92 1.91
CA ILE A 29 -1.38 0.47 2.31
C ILE A 29 -2.27 1.13 1.27
N ASN A 30 -3.38 1.73 1.71
CA ASN A 30 -4.37 2.41 0.88
C ASN A 30 -4.73 3.77 1.50
N SER A 31 -5.24 4.68 0.68
CA SER A 31 -5.70 6.02 1.10
C SER A 31 -7.09 6.04 1.75
N ASP A 32 -7.84 4.94 1.66
CA ASP A 32 -9.24 4.84 2.08
C ASP A 32 -10.15 5.84 1.32
N ASP A 33 -10.38 7.03 1.87
CA ASP A 33 -11.19 8.10 1.25
C ASP A 33 -10.34 9.37 0.94
N PRO A 34 -9.64 9.43 -0.21
CA PRO A 34 -8.76 10.55 -0.58
C PRO A 34 -9.39 11.94 -0.44
N ALA A 35 -10.67 12.08 -0.78
CA ALA A 35 -11.37 13.35 -0.75
C ALA A 35 -11.75 13.80 0.68
N VAL A 36 -12.02 12.86 1.58
CA VAL A 36 -12.35 13.16 2.98
C VAL A 36 -11.10 13.61 3.72
N PHE A 37 -9.98 12.96 3.44
CA PHE A 37 -8.73 13.20 4.16
C PHE A 37 -7.78 14.18 3.46
N ASN A 38 -8.07 14.55 2.20
CA ASN A 38 -7.21 15.36 1.36
C ASN A 38 -5.78 14.80 1.23
N THR A 39 -5.68 13.46 1.19
CA THR A 39 -4.44 12.70 1.00
C THR A 39 -4.61 11.69 -0.15
N ASN A 40 -3.52 11.05 -0.54
CA ASN A 40 -3.52 9.92 -1.45
C ASN A 40 -2.54 8.85 -0.97
N VAL A 41 -2.49 7.70 -1.67
CA VAL A 41 -1.61 6.58 -1.29
C VAL A 41 -0.13 6.96 -1.19
N SER A 42 0.34 7.91 -2.01
CA SER A 42 1.71 8.40 -1.95
C SER A 42 1.97 9.18 -0.67
N ASN A 43 0.98 9.93 -0.15
CA ASN A 43 1.09 10.57 1.16
C ASN A 43 1.20 9.51 2.27
N GLU A 44 0.34 8.49 2.27
CA GLU A 44 0.36 7.42 3.29
C GLU A 44 1.72 6.68 3.31
N LEU A 45 2.26 6.36 2.13
CA LEU A 45 3.59 5.77 1.99
C LEU A 45 4.70 6.70 2.48
N ALA A 46 4.59 8.01 2.23
CA ALA A 46 5.56 8.99 2.69
C ALA A 46 5.56 9.09 4.22
N TYR A 47 4.40 9.10 4.88
CA TYR A 47 4.33 9.11 6.35
C TYR A 47 5.02 7.89 6.96
N ILE A 48 4.81 6.70 6.40
CA ILE A 48 5.50 5.49 6.87
C ILE A 48 6.99 5.57 6.62
N TYR A 49 7.40 6.02 5.43
CA TYR A 49 8.81 6.20 5.10
C TYR A 49 9.51 7.09 6.12
N TYR A 50 8.95 8.28 6.39
CA TYR A 50 9.53 9.21 7.35
C TYR A 50 9.51 8.66 8.78
N GLY A 51 8.43 7.98 9.20
CA GLY A 51 8.39 7.28 10.49
C GLY A 51 9.45 6.19 10.64
N MET A 52 9.77 5.48 9.56
CA MET A 52 10.87 4.51 9.55
C MET A 52 12.23 5.20 9.70
N LEU A 53 12.43 6.34 9.03
CA LEU A 53 13.68 7.10 9.16
C LEU A 53 13.87 7.64 10.59
N GLU A 54 12.81 8.11 11.24
CA GLU A 54 12.83 8.56 12.64
C GLU A 54 13.19 7.42 13.60
N GLN A 55 12.77 6.19 13.29
CA GLN A 55 13.18 4.96 13.98
C GLN A 55 14.60 4.46 13.62
N ASN A 56 15.40 5.27 12.92
CA ASN A 56 16.76 4.94 12.47
C ASN A 56 16.85 3.76 11.48
N ILE A 57 15.76 3.44 10.78
CA ILE A 57 15.82 2.50 9.66
C ILE A 57 16.51 3.20 8.48
N SER A 58 17.42 2.49 7.80
CA SER A 58 18.10 3.04 6.64
C SER A 58 17.13 3.31 5.49
N ARG A 59 17.43 4.32 4.67
CA ARG A 59 16.60 4.67 3.50
C ARG A 59 16.45 3.47 2.56
N GLU A 60 17.54 2.74 2.35
CA GLU A 60 17.56 1.56 1.49
C GLU A 60 16.62 0.47 2.03
N ALA A 61 16.67 0.20 3.35
CA ALA A 61 15.80 -0.78 3.98
C ALA A 61 14.32 -0.35 3.94
N ALA A 62 14.04 0.94 4.17
CA ALA A 62 12.69 1.49 4.10
C ALA A 62 12.11 1.37 2.68
N LEU A 63 12.89 1.70 1.64
CA LEU A 63 12.44 1.60 0.26
C LEU A 63 12.21 0.14 -0.17
N LEU A 64 13.08 -0.79 0.23
CA LEU A 64 12.88 -2.22 -0.02
C LEU A 64 11.62 -2.76 0.66
N TRP A 65 11.35 -2.30 1.88
CA TRP A 65 10.13 -2.65 2.60
C TRP A 65 8.88 -2.09 1.90
N ILE A 66 8.91 -0.81 1.49
CA ILE A 66 7.80 -0.18 0.77
C ILE A 66 7.52 -0.90 -0.54
N ASP A 67 8.54 -1.29 -1.29
CA ASP A 67 8.39 -2.06 -2.54
C ASP A 67 7.70 -3.41 -2.29
N ARG A 68 8.10 -4.12 -1.23
CA ARG A 68 7.44 -5.36 -0.79
C ARG A 68 5.97 -5.15 -0.46
N ILE A 69 5.62 -4.09 0.27
CA ILE A 69 4.23 -3.80 0.62
C ILE A 69 3.40 -3.40 -0.61
N ARG A 70 3.97 -2.62 -1.53
CA ARG A 70 3.32 -2.31 -2.82
C ARG A 70 3.03 -3.59 -3.61
N LYS A 71 3.99 -4.52 -3.63
CA LYS A 71 3.82 -5.82 -4.27
C LYS A 71 2.71 -6.65 -3.63
N ASN A 72 2.60 -6.67 -2.30
CA ASN A 72 1.47 -7.33 -1.62
C ASN A 72 0.12 -6.80 -2.13
N GLY A 73 0.00 -5.47 -2.31
CA GLY A 73 -1.22 -4.84 -2.83
C GLY A 73 -1.55 -5.26 -4.26
N LEU A 74 -0.55 -5.34 -5.13
CA LEU A 74 -0.72 -5.81 -6.51
C LEU A 74 -1.09 -7.29 -6.57
N ASP A 75 -0.36 -8.13 -5.83
CA ASP A 75 -0.52 -9.58 -5.84
C ASP A 75 -1.83 -10.04 -5.18
N SER A 76 -2.35 -9.28 -4.21
CA SER A 76 -3.65 -9.51 -3.57
C SER A 76 -4.83 -8.87 -4.29
N SER A 77 -4.60 -8.11 -5.36
CA SER A 77 -5.67 -7.53 -6.17
C SER A 77 -6.39 -8.60 -6.99
N PHE A 78 -7.64 -8.33 -7.37
CA PHE A 78 -8.37 -9.15 -8.33
C PHE A 78 -7.86 -9.00 -9.78
N ILE A 79 -6.89 -8.10 -10.02
CA ILE A 79 -6.35 -7.80 -11.35
C ILE A 79 -4.96 -8.43 -11.48
N HIS A 80 -4.95 -9.66 -11.97
CA HIS A 80 -3.71 -10.45 -12.10
C HIS A 80 -2.90 -10.16 -13.37
N HIS A 81 -3.26 -9.13 -14.16
CA HIS A 81 -2.62 -8.74 -15.43
C HIS A 81 -2.34 -9.93 -16.38
N ARG A 82 -3.19 -10.96 -16.34
CA ARG A 82 -3.15 -12.10 -17.28
C ARG A 82 -3.63 -11.71 -18.68
N GLU A 83 -4.36 -10.61 -18.74
CA GLU A 83 -4.96 -9.99 -19.91
C GLU A 83 -4.50 -8.53 -19.94
N SER A 84 -4.40 -7.92 -21.12
CA SER A 84 -4.03 -6.51 -21.21
C SER A 84 -5.13 -5.60 -20.66
N ASP A 85 -4.75 -4.40 -20.21
CA ASP A 85 -5.68 -3.40 -19.69
C ASP A 85 -6.79 -3.09 -20.71
N GLU A 86 -6.47 -3.03 -22.00
CA GLU A 86 -7.46 -2.82 -23.07
C GLU A 86 -8.49 -3.94 -23.15
N LEU A 87 -8.04 -5.20 -22.97
CA LEU A 87 -8.94 -6.35 -23.00
C LEU A 87 -9.87 -6.39 -21.79
N LEU A 88 -9.36 -6.00 -20.61
CA LEU A 88 -10.16 -5.87 -19.39
C LEU A 88 -11.24 -4.79 -19.54
N VAL A 89 -10.88 -3.61 -20.07
CA VAL A 89 -11.86 -2.53 -20.33
C VAL A 89 -12.92 -2.99 -21.32
N LYS A 90 -12.53 -3.64 -22.42
CA LYS A 90 -13.48 -4.15 -23.42
C LYS A 90 -14.47 -5.15 -22.81
N ARG A 91 -13.99 -6.11 -22.01
CA ARG A 91 -14.85 -7.09 -21.33
C ARG A 91 -15.82 -6.43 -20.36
N LEU A 92 -15.38 -5.40 -19.64
CA LEU A 92 -16.23 -4.64 -18.73
C LEU A 92 -17.36 -3.92 -19.49
N GLU A 93 -17.05 -3.30 -20.63
CA GLU A 93 -18.05 -2.66 -21.49
C GLU A 93 -19.08 -3.66 -22.03
N GLU A 94 -18.64 -4.86 -22.43
CA GLU A 94 -19.54 -5.95 -22.86
C GLU A 94 -20.44 -6.42 -21.71
N LEU A 95 -19.90 -6.55 -20.50
CA LEU A 95 -20.66 -6.91 -19.29
C LEU A 95 -21.73 -5.87 -18.96
N ILE A 96 -21.37 -4.58 -18.95
CA ILE A 96 -22.31 -3.48 -18.69
C ILE A 96 -23.45 -3.46 -19.72
N LYS A 97 -23.16 -3.72 -21.00
CA LYS A 97 -24.18 -3.80 -22.07
C LYS A 97 -25.10 -5.03 -21.93
N SER A 98 -24.66 -6.06 -21.23
CA SER A 98 -25.41 -7.31 -21.04
C SER A 98 -26.31 -7.30 -19.80
N MET A 99 -26.21 -6.25 -18.96
CA MET A 99 -27.09 -5.98 -17.83
C MET A 99 -28.26 -5.10 -18.26
#